data_AF-A0A8J7ND55-F1
#
_entry.id   AF-A0A8J7ND55-F1
#
_cell.length_a   1.000
_cell.length_b   1.000
_cell.length_c   1.000
_cell.angle_alpha   90.00
_cell.angle_beta   90.00
_cell.angle_gamma   90.00
#
_symmetry.space_group_name_H-M   'P 1'
#
loop_
_entity.id
_entity.type
_entity.pdbx_description
1 polymer ?
#
loop_
_entity_poly.entity_id
_entity_poly.type
_entity_poly.pdbx_seq_one_letter_code
_entity_poly.pdbx_strand_id
1 'polypeptide(L)'
;MAQKTKSIGKGKKEKPRVAKESKKTAKVLSLKGQPKADMELPSVFATDYRIDIIQRAVVAEQSQKRQSYATAEGAGMNSTAQYYGRRRDYYRMTINRGMSRLPRIKRPKGGLGEVRLVPHSKGGRRAHPPKTEKILAKKINKKEWNYALRSAIAATVDEELVTGTGRNHIYDGISLPLVIESGFEKLAKTKEIRDVFSDLKLTDDQERASSKKTRAGRGKARGRRTKTGKSVLVVLSRDCSAKKAAENLAGVDVVEVKDLSVDLLAPGGYPGRLTLWTEDSLKKLDELYAQK
;
A
#
# COMPACT_ATOMS: atom_id res chain seq x y z
N MET A 1 -4.63 66.03 33.96
CA MET A 1 -5.35 65.38 32.84
C MET A 1 -4.87 63.94 32.74
N ALA A 2 -5.50 63.01 33.48
CA ALA A 2 -5.11 61.60 33.53
C ALA A 2 -5.95 60.79 32.54
N GLN A 3 -5.28 60.17 31.57
CA GLN A 3 -5.90 59.33 30.55
C GLN A 3 -6.35 58.00 31.19
N LYS A 4 -7.66 57.73 31.17
CA LYS A 4 -8.24 56.44 31.58
C LYS A 4 -7.92 55.38 30.53
N THR A 5 -7.26 54.31 30.98
CA THR A 5 -6.98 53.09 30.22
C THR A 5 -8.29 52.34 29.89
N LYS A 6 -8.56 52.13 28.59
CA LYS A 6 -9.65 51.24 28.14
C LYS A 6 -9.15 49.79 28.19
N SER A 7 -9.73 49.01 29.11
CA SER A 7 -9.57 47.55 29.17
C SER A 7 -10.14 46.89 27.92
N ILE A 8 -9.29 46.19 27.16
CA ILE A 8 -9.67 45.38 26.01
C ILE A 8 -10.40 44.13 26.53
N GLY A 9 -11.70 44.07 26.24
CA GLY A 9 -12.56 42.94 26.61
C GLY A 9 -12.07 41.64 25.95
N LYS A 10 -11.95 40.58 26.75
CA LYS A 10 -11.70 39.22 26.29
C LYS A 10 -12.86 38.77 25.38
N GLY A 11 -12.64 38.80 24.06
CA GLY A 11 -13.54 38.20 23.09
C GLY A 11 -13.74 36.72 23.40
N LYS A 12 -14.99 36.32 23.64
CA LYS A 12 -15.40 34.92 23.71
C LYS A 12 -14.96 34.26 22.39
N LYS A 13 -14.04 33.29 22.47
CA LYS A 13 -13.76 32.39 21.34
C LYS A 13 -15.04 31.61 21.07
N GLU A 14 -15.80 32.04 20.07
CA GLU A 14 -16.85 31.22 19.47
C GLU A 14 -16.19 29.93 18.99
N LYS A 15 -16.63 28.81 19.55
CA LYS A 15 -16.29 27.49 19.02
C LYS A 15 -16.78 27.45 17.56
N PRO A 16 -15.97 27.00 16.58
CA PRO A 16 -16.45 26.88 15.22
C PRO A 16 -17.67 25.96 15.21
N ARG A 17 -18.79 26.48 14.70
CA ARG A 17 -20.04 25.75 14.53
C ARG A 17 -19.76 24.58 13.58
N VAL A 18 -19.89 23.35 14.08
CA VAL A 18 -19.85 22.13 13.27
C VAL A 18 -20.98 22.28 12.24
N ALA A 19 -20.62 22.48 10.98
CA ALA A 19 -21.57 22.48 9.88
C ALA A 19 -22.30 21.13 9.89
N LYS A 20 -23.63 21.17 9.91
CA LYS A 20 -24.47 19.98 9.77
C LYS A 20 -24.20 19.40 8.36
N GLU A 21 -23.47 18.30 8.32
CA GLU A 21 -23.16 17.54 7.10
C GLU A 21 -24.46 17.01 6.47
N SER A 22 -24.69 17.31 5.19
CA SER A 22 -25.75 16.71 4.40
C SER A 22 -25.43 15.21 4.22
N LYS A 23 -26.15 14.35 4.94
CA LYS A 23 -25.98 12.89 4.82
C LYS A 23 -26.40 12.43 3.42
N LYS A 24 -25.46 11.82 2.68
CA LYS A 24 -25.74 11.18 1.39
C LYS A 24 -26.55 9.90 1.63
N THR A 25 -27.45 9.56 0.71
CA THR A 25 -28.20 8.29 0.74
C THR A 25 -27.66 7.31 -0.30
N ALA A 26 -27.71 6.03 0.00
CA ALA A 26 -27.32 4.95 -0.90
C ALA A 26 -28.43 3.90 -1.01
N LYS A 27 -28.56 3.31 -2.20
CA LYS A 27 -29.54 2.24 -2.47
C LYS A 27 -28.94 0.89 -2.06
N VAL A 28 -29.64 0.15 -1.22
CA VAL A 28 -29.32 -1.22 -0.85
C VAL A 28 -29.86 -2.15 -1.94
N LEU A 29 -28.97 -2.93 -2.54
CA LEU A 29 -29.28 -3.91 -3.56
C LEU A 29 -29.52 -5.28 -2.95
N SER A 30 -30.53 -5.97 -3.47
CA SER A 30 -30.76 -7.39 -3.22
C SER A 30 -29.70 -8.25 -3.94
N LEU A 31 -29.64 -9.53 -3.60
CA LEU A 31 -28.73 -10.49 -4.24
C LEU A 31 -28.92 -10.60 -5.77
N LYS A 32 -30.10 -10.20 -6.29
CA LYS A 32 -30.43 -10.19 -7.72
C LYS A 32 -30.21 -8.82 -8.39
N GLY A 33 -29.56 -7.87 -7.71
CA GLY A 33 -29.29 -6.54 -8.23
C GLY A 33 -30.48 -5.57 -8.23
N GLN A 34 -31.63 -5.95 -7.67
CA GLN A 34 -32.78 -5.04 -7.55
C GLN A 34 -32.65 -4.13 -6.31
N PRO A 35 -33.01 -2.84 -6.40
CA PRO A 35 -33.00 -1.93 -5.26
C PRO A 35 -34.09 -2.32 -4.26
N LYS A 36 -33.72 -2.48 -2.99
CA LYS A 36 -34.61 -2.93 -1.92
C LYS A 36 -34.99 -1.80 -0.96
N ALA A 37 -34.01 -1.01 -0.52
CA ALA A 37 -34.20 0.04 0.48
C ALA A 37 -33.18 1.16 0.30
N ASP A 38 -33.50 2.35 0.78
CA ASP A 38 -32.55 3.46 0.88
C ASP A 38 -31.95 3.49 2.28
N MET A 39 -30.62 3.67 2.37
CA MET A 39 -29.86 3.74 3.61
C MET A 39 -29.08 5.05 3.68
N GLU A 40 -29.05 5.68 4.85
CA GLU A 40 -28.18 6.83 5.11
C GLU A 40 -26.72 6.38 5.17
N LEU A 41 -25.83 7.09 4.48
CA LEU A 41 -24.41 6.83 4.55
C LEU A 41 -23.80 7.40 5.84
N PRO A 42 -22.85 6.69 6.46
CA PRO A 42 -22.05 7.19 7.57
C PRO A 42 -21.33 8.51 7.25
N SER A 43 -21.07 9.34 8.27
CA SER A 43 -20.37 10.63 8.15
C SER A 43 -18.98 10.53 7.49
N VAL A 44 -18.35 9.35 7.55
CA VAL A 44 -17.06 9.08 6.93
C VAL A 44 -17.06 9.34 5.42
N PHE A 45 -18.17 9.11 4.74
CA PHE A 45 -18.32 9.34 3.30
C PHE A 45 -18.43 10.84 2.94
N ALA A 46 -18.63 11.71 3.91
CA ALA A 46 -18.64 13.16 3.72
C ALA A 46 -17.26 13.80 3.91
N THR A 47 -16.23 13.04 4.31
CA THR A 47 -14.90 13.60 4.55
C THR A 47 -14.22 14.12 3.29
N ASP A 48 -13.45 15.20 3.43
CA ASP A 48 -12.77 15.82 2.29
C ASP A 48 -11.75 14.88 1.64
N TYR A 49 -11.80 14.86 0.31
CA TYR A 49 -10.88 14.09 -0.51
C TYR A 49 -9.47 14.71 -0.54
N ARG A 50 -8.45 13.94 -0.12
CA ARG A 50 -7.04 14.36 -0.05
C ARG A 50 -6.09 13.28 -0.52
N ILE A 51 -5.69 13.38 -1.79
CA ILE A 51 -4.79 12.41 -2.44
C ILE A 51 -3.38 12.35 -1.83
N ASP A 52 -2.87 13.47 -1.33
CA ASP A 52 -1.53 13.61 -0.76
C ASP A 52 -1.35 12.76 0.50
N ILE A 53 -2.33 12.80 1.40
CA ILE A 53 -2.32 11.99 2.64
C ILE A 53 -2.51 10.51 2.30
N ILE A 54 -3.39 10.17 1.36
CA ILE A 54 -3.62 8.78 0.93
C ILE A 54 -2.33 8.17 0.39
N GLN A 55 -1.64 8.85 -0.54
CA GLN A 55 -0.38 8.37 -1.10
C GLN A 55 0.71 8.17 -0.03
N ARG A 56 0.82 9.12 0.91
CA ARG A 56 1.78 9.01 2.01
C ARG A 56 1.47 7.83 2.93
N ALA A 57 0.20 7.58 3.22
CA ALA A 57 -0.24 6.44 4.02
C ALA A 57 0.07 5.11 3.31
N VAL A 58 -0.24 4.98 2.02
CA VAL A 58 0.06 3.78 1.22
C VAL A 58 1.57 3.50 1.18
N VAL A 59 2.39 4.54 0.98
CA VAL A 59 3.85 4.40 0.99
C VAL A 59 4.37 3.94 2.36
N ALA A 60 3.78 4.42 3.46
CA ALA A 60 4.12 3.98 4.80
C ALA A 60 3.74 2.50 5.02
N GLU A 61 2.50 2.10 4.69
CA GLU A 61 2.04 0.71 4.81
C GLU A 61 2.88 -0.26 3.97
N GLN A 62 3.16 0.08 2.71
CA GLN A 62 3.99 -0.75 1.84
C GLN A 62 5.45 -0.83 2.29
N SER A 63 5.96 0.20 2.96
CA SER A 63 7.32 0.19 3.50
C SER A 63 7.48 -0.78 4.68
N GLN A 64 6.43 -0.94 5.50
CA GLN A 64 6.39 -1.87 6.62
C GLN A 64 6.39 -3.34 6.16
N LYS A 65 5.77 -3.62 5.00
CA LYS A 65 5.72 -4.97 4.40
C LYS A 65 7.08 -5.43 3.80
N ARG A 66 8.13 -4.58 3.81
CA ARG A 66 9.42 -4.91 3.20
C ARG A 66 10.29 -5.77 4.12
N GLN A 67 10.81 -6.86 3.59
CA GLN A 67 11.81 -7.68 4.26
C GLN A 67 13.20 -7.01 4.18
N SER A 68 13.93 -7.01 5.30
CA SER A 68 15.32 -6.58 5.36
C SER A 68 16.21 -7.51 4.53
N TYR A 69 17.17 -6.94 3.81
CA TYR A 69 18.17 -7.69 3.06
C TYR A 69 19.52 -7.02 3.20
N ALA A 70 20.59 -7.82 3.19
CA ALA A 70 21.95 -7.32 3.34
C ALA A 70 22.94 -8.16 2.53
N THR A 71 24.14 -7.61 2.36
CA THR A 71 25.30 -8.39 1.91
C THR A 71 25.97 -9.00 3.14
N ALA A 72 26.59 -10.17 3.00
CA ALA A 72 27.41 -10.74 4.08
C ALA A 72 28.51 -9.76 4.50
N GLU A 73 28.78 -9.66 5.81
CA GLU A 73 29.66 -8.64 6.39
C GLU A 73 31.10 -8.68 5.83
N GLY A 74 31.68 -9.89 5.70
CA GLY A 74 33.01 -10.10 5.13
C GLY A 74 33.05 -10.22 3.59
N ALA A 75 31.96 -9.92 2.87
CA ALA A 75 31.90 -10.12 1.42
C ALA A 75 32.94 -9.27 0.68
N GLY A 76 33.83 -9.94 -0.05
CA GLY A 76 34.93 -9.29 -0.78
C GLY A 76 36.06 -8.77 0.10
N MET A 77 36.02 -9.04 1.41
CA MET A 77 37.07 -8.74 2.38
C MET A 77 37.84 -9.99 2.83
N ASN A 78 37.25 -11.18 2.71
CA ASN A 78 37.88 -12.46 3.04
C ASN A 78 38.99 -12.83 2.02
N SER A 79 40.09 -12.08 2.03
CA SER A 79 41.24 -12.30 1.16
C SER A 79 42.54 -11.91 1.88
N THR A 80 43.64 -12.57 1.53
CA THR A 80 44.98 -12.24 2.06
C THR A 80 45.60 -11.00 1.40
N ALA A 81 44.80 -10.23 0.66
CA ALA A 81 45.27 -9.10 -0.12
C ALA A 81 45.73 -7.95 0.78
N GLN A 82 46.93 -7.46 0.54
CA GLN A 82 47.54 -6.38 1.33
C GLN A 82 48.22 -5.37 0.41
N TYR A 83 48.38 -4.15 0.93
CA TYR A 83 49.07 -3.08 0.23
C TYR A 83 50.59 -3.24 0.37
N TYR A 84 51.30 -3.16 -0.75
CA TYR A 84 52.74 -3.40 -0.84
C TYR A 84 53.52 -2.16 -1.30
N GLY A 85 53.11 -0.99 -0.82
CA GLY A 85 53.69 0.29 -1.23
C GLY A 85 54.88 0.75 -0.39
N ARG A 86 55.70 -0.15 0.16
CA ARG A 86 56.95 0.23 0.83
C ARG A 86 58.08 0.30 -0.21
N ARG A 87 58.90 1.36 -0.16
CA ARG A 87 60.00 1.60 -1.12
C ARG A 87 61.28 0.82 -0.83
N ARG A 88 61.44 0.26 0.38
CA ARG A 88 62.67 -0.43 0.83
C ARG A 88 62.36 -1.82 1.40
N ASP A 89 63.14 -2.80 0.92
CA ASP A 89 63.39 -4.15 1.46
C ASP A 89 62.16 -5.02 1.74
N TYR A 90 61.30 -5.20 0.75
CA TYR A 90 60.31 -6.27 0.83
C TYR A 90 60.19 -7.00 -0.51
N TYR A 91 60.27 -8.33 -0.53
CA TYR A 91 60.19 -9.14 -1.76
C TYR A 91 58.88 -8.95 -2.56
N ARG A 92 57.82 -8.45 -1.90
CA ARG A 92 56.54 -8.06 -2.52
C ARG A 92 56.42 -6.53 -2.53
N MET A 93 56.87 -5.86 -3.59
CA MET A 93 56.65 -4.42 -3.77
C MET A 93 55.80 -4.13 -5.00
N THR A 94 54.95 -3.11 -4.93
CA THR A 94 54.18 -2.60 -6.09
C THR A 94 54.72 -1.28 -6.64
N ILE A 95 55.59 -0.58 -5.91
CA ILE A 95 56.20 0.68 -6.36
C ILE A 95 57.26 0.40 -7.43
N ASN A 96 57.34 1.29 -8.43
CA ASN A 96 58.32 1.26 -9.53
C ASN A 96 58.29 -0.02 -10.39
N ARG A 97 57.18 -0.76 -10.39
CA ARG A 97 56.99 -1.97 -11.22
C ARG A 97 56.04 -1.79 -12.41
N GLY A 98 55.69 -0.55 -12.79
CA GLY A 98 54.69 -0.29 -13.84
C GLY A 98 53.29 -0.82 -13.50
N MET A 99 53.02 -1.13 -12.23
CA MET A 99 51.76 -1.71 -11.75
C MET A 99 51.02 -0.75 -10.82
N SER A 100 49.70 -0.92 -10.74
CA SER A 100 48.86 -0.21 -9.79
C SER A 100 49.25 -0.53 -8.33
N ARG A 101 49.30 0.52 -7.51
CA ARG A 101 49.52 0.44 -6.07
C ARG A 101 48.20 0.10 -5.38
N LEU A 102 47.72 -1.12 -5.55
CA LEU A 102 46.48 -1.60 -4.96
C LEU A 102 46.76 -2.87 -4.13
N PRO A 103 45.90 -3.21 -3.16
CA PRO A 103 46.11 -4.40 -2.34
C PRO A 103 45.98 -5.67 -3.18
N ARG A 104 47.01 -6.52 -3.15
CA ARG A 104 47.11 -7.72 -3.99
C ARG A 104 47.21 -8.98 -3.15
N ILE A 105 46.61 -10.07 -3.62
CA ILE A 105 46.68 -11.39 -2.98
C ILE A 105 48.14 -11.86 -2.91
N LYS A 106 48.48 -12.52 -1.81
CA LYS A 106 49.75 -13.23 -1.64
C LYS A 106 49.70 -14.55 -2.42
N ARG A 107 50.42 -14.65 -3.54
CA ARG A 107 50.61 -15.95 -4.19
C ARG A 107 51.78 -16.71 -3.53
N PRO A 108 51.77 -18.07 -3.58
CA PRO A 108 52.93 -18.89 -3.23
C PRO A 108 54.18 -18.43 -4.01
N LYS A 109 55.37 -18.72 -3.49
CA LYS A 109 56.67 -18.31 -4.07
C LYS A 109 56.86 -16.79 -4.22
N GLY A 110 56.21 -15.99 -3.36
CA GLY A 110 56.42 -14.54 -3.31
C GLY A 110 55.71 -13.72 -4.37
N GLY A 111 54.96 -14.34 -5.29
CA GLY A 111 54.25 -13.64 -6.36
C GLY A 111 53.16 -12.67 -5.87
N LEU A 112 52.97 -11.59 -6.63
CA LEU A 112 51.84 -10.67 -6.47
C LEU A 112 50.65 -11.20 -7.28
N GLY A 113 49.52 -11.39 -6.61
CA GLY A 113 48.29 -11.84 -7.26
C GLY A 113 47.41 -10.71 -7.78
N GLU A 114 46.14 -11.07 -7.97
CA GLU A 114 45.07 -10.16 -8.33
C GLU A 114 44.80 -9.12 -7.24
N VAL A 115 44.27 -7.97 -7.65
CA VAL A 115 43.78 -6.95 -6.73
C VAL A 115 42.46 -7.42 -6.11
N ARG A 116 42.33 -7.31 -4.79
CA ARG A 116 41.07 -7.55 -4.05
C ARG A 116 40.83 -6.47 -3.02
N LEU A 117 39.85 -6.62 -2.13
CA LEU A 117 39.47 -5.67 -1.06
C LEU A 117 38.86 -4.34 -1.54
N VAL A 118 39.21 -3.86 -2.74
CA VAL A 118 38.79 -2.54 -3.25
C VAL A 118 37.55 -2.65 -4.13
N PRO A 119 36.60 -1.69 -4.10
CA PRO A 119 35.34 -1.81 -4.85
C PRO A 119 35.43 -1.90 -6.36
N HIS A 120 36.45 -1.32 -6.98
CA HIS A 120 36.64 -1.39 -8.43
C HIS A 120 37.36 -2.69 -8.87
N SER A 121 37.71 -3.58 -7.94
CA SER A 121 38.36 -4.85 -8.25
C SER A 121 37.36 -6.00 -8.36
N LYS A 122 37.63 -6.96 -9.26
CA LYS A 122 36.83 -8.19 -9.39
C LYS A 122 36.94 -9.00 -8.09
N GLY A 123 35.80 -9.24 -7.42
CA GLY A 123 35.75 -9.96 -6.14
C GLY A 123 36.19 -9.13 -4.93
N GLY A 124 36.34 -7.81 -5.07
CA GLY A 124 36.51 -6.89 -3.94
C GLY A 124 35.18 -6.54 -3.25
N ARG A 125 35.27 -5.82 -2.12
CA ARG A 125 34.07 -5.40 -1.36
C ARG A 125 33.25 -4.39 -2.15
N ARG A 126 31.92 -4.47 -2.10
CA ARG A 126 31.06 -3.43 -2.68
C ARG A 126 31.16 -2.13 -1.86
N ALA A 127 31.14 -0.97 -2.51
CA ALA A 127 31.00 0.31 -1.82
C ALA A 127 29.57 0.47 -1.29
N HIS A 128 29.42 0.78 0.00
CA HIS A 128 28.13 0.96 0.69
C HIS A 128 27.09 -0.14 0.39
N PRO A 129 27.38 -1.41 0.74
CA PRO A 129 26.45 -2.50 0.53
C PRO A 129 25.17 -2.30 1.39
N PRO A 130 24.03 -2.90 1.01
CA PRO A 130 22.86 -2.91 1.86
C PRO A 130 23.20 -3.59 3.20
N LYS A 131 22.81 -2.94 4.29
CA LYS A 131 22.97 -3.42 5.67
C LYS A 131 21.62 -3.82 6.24
N THR A 132 21.63 -4.82 7.12
CA THR A 132 20.45 -5.25 7.89
C THR A 132 19.92 -4.14 8.79
N GLU A 133 20.82 -3.33 9.35
CA GLU A 133 20.54 -2.21 10.25
C GLU A 133 19.72 -1.07 9.60
N LYS A 134 19.58 -1.06 8.26
CA LYS A 134 18.87 0.01 7.57
C LYS A 134 17.37 -0.06 7.87
N ILE A 135 16.84 0.97 8.52
CA ILE A 135 15.41 1.12 8.76
C ILE A 135 14.70 1.38 7.42
N LEU A 136 13.96 0.37 6.93
CA LEU A 136 13.19 0.46 5.68
C LEU A 136 11.78 1.01 5.90
N ALA A 137 11.25 0.82 7.11
CA ALA A 137 9.92 1.23 7.50
C ALA A 137 9.82 2.76 7.67
N LYS A 138 8.84 3.38 7.01
CA LYS A 138 8.47 4.78 7.20
C LYS A 138 7.37 4.88 8.25
N LYS A 139 7.52 5.83 9.18
CA LYS A 139 6.52 6.11 10.23
C LYS A 139 5.50 7.14 9.72
N ILE A 140 4.26 7.01 10.19
CA ILE A 140 3.16 7.94 9.92
C ILE A 140 2.39 8.21 11.23
N ASN A 141 1.83 9.40 11.36
CA ASN A 141 1.03 9.77 12.52
C ASN A 141 -0.32 9.05 12.49
N LYS A 142 -0.80 8.59 13.66
CA LYS A 142 -2.11 7.89 13.75
C LYS A 142 -3.28 8.75 13.25
N LYS A 143 -3.27 10.06 13.57
CA LYS A 143 -4.32 11.01 13.11
C LYS A 143 -4.29 11.19 11.59
N GLU A 144 -3.09 11.28 11.02
CA GLU A 144 -2.90 11.39 9.58
C GLU A 144 -3.35 10.11 8.85
N TRP A 145 -3.01 8.95 9.40
CA TRP A 145 -3.44 7.67 8.87
C TRP A 145 -4.96 7.49 8.94
N ASN A 146 -5.59 7.82 10.07
CA ASN A 146 -7.05 7.78 10.21
C ASN A 146 -7.74 8.73 9.21
N TYR A 147 -7.16 9.91 8.97
CA TYR A 147 -7.69 10.84 7.98
C TYR A 147 -7.56 10.29 6.56
N ALA A 148 -6.41 9.68 6.22
CA ALA A 148 -6.24 8.99 4.94
C ALA A 148 -7.26 7.86 4.73
N LEU A 149 -7.56 7.08 5.78
CA LEU A 149 -8.54 6.00 5.70
C LEU A 149 -9.95 6.54 5.42
N ARG A 150 -10.37 7.59 6.14
CA ARG A 150 -11.66 8.26 5.92
C ARG A 150 -11.75 8.85 4.51
N SER A 151 -10.70 9.57 4.09
CA SER A 151 -10.62 10.18 2.76
C SER A 151 -10.63 9.12 1.64
N ALA A 152 -10.00 7.96 1.85
CA ALA A 152 -10.01 6.86 0.90
C ALA A 152 -11.40 6.19 0.80
N ILE A 153 -12.16 6.12 1.89
CA ILE A 153 -13.56 5.66 1.91
C ILE A 153 -14.46 6.67 1.19
N ALA A 154 -14.31 7.97 1.45
CA ALA A 154 -15.08 9.00 0.75
C ALA A 154 -14.89 8.93 -0.77
N ALA A 155 -13.65 8.67 -1.22
CA ALA A 155 -13.31 8.54 -2.63
C ALA A 155 -13.99 7.35 -3.35
N THR A 156 -14.60 6.39 -2.64
CA THR A 156 -15.31 5.27 -3.29
C THR A 156 -16.71 5.65 -3.76
N VAL A 157 -17.22 6.82 -3.37
CA VAL A 157 -18.54 7.32 -3.76
C VAL A 157 -18.49 8.04 -5.12
N ASP A 158 -17.36 8.68 -5.42
CA ASP A 158 -17.24 9.52 -6.61
C ASP A 158 -16.97 8.66 -7.86
N GLU A 159 -17.91 8.67 -8.81
CA GLU A 159 -17.85 7.89 -10.04
C GLU A 159 -16.62 8.21 -10.91
N GLU A 160 -16.24 9.50 -10.97
CA GLU A 160 -15.06 9.96 -11.71
C GLU A 160 -13.76 9.38 -11.16
N LEU A 161 -13.65 9.18 -9.83
CA LEU A 161 -12.44 8.62 -9.23
C LEU A 161 -12.35 7.10 -9.45
N VAL A 162 -13.49 6.42 -9.54
CA VAL A 162 -13.58 4.96 -9.74
C VAL A 162 -13.37 4.58 -11.21
N THR A 163 -13.99 5.31 -12.13
CA THR A 163 -13.88 5.08 -13.59
C THR A 163 -12.66 5.77 -14.20
N GLY A 164 -12.17 6.86 -13.59
CA GLY A 164 -11.13 7.72 -14.13
C GLY A 164 -9.77 7.07 -14.29
N THR A 165 -8.84 7.90 -14.78
CA THR A 165 -7.52 7.53 -15.34
C THR A 165 -6.63 6.67 -14.42
N GLY A 166 -6.92 6.62 -13.12
CA GLY A 166 -6.14 5.86 -12.15
C GLY A 166 -6.45 4.36 -12.07
N ARG A 167 -7.67 3.91 -12.38
CA ARG A 167 -8.09 2.51 -12.14
C ARG A 167 -8.85 1.85 -13.27
N ASN A 168 -9.64 2.61 -14.02
CA ASN A 168 -10.48 2.10 -15.09
C ASN A 168 -11.30 0.88 -14.63
N HIS A 169 -12.02 1.01 -13.50
CA HIS A 169 -13.04 0.02 -13.16
C HIS A 169 -14.19 0.13 -14.15
N ILE A 170 -14.69 -1.01 -14.59
CA ILE A 170 -15.80 -1.10 -15.54
C ILE A 170 -17.03 -1.54 -14.73
N TYR A 171 -18.04 -0.68 -14.63
CA TYR A 171 -19.31 -1.02 -14.02
C TYR A 171 -20.43 -0.31 -14.78
N ASP A 172 -21.52 -1.03 -15.04
CA ASP A 172 -22.58 -0.55 -15.91
C ASP A 172 -23.83 -0.15 -15.13
N GLY A 173 -24.05 1.17 -15.01
CA GLY A 173 -25.34 1.75 -14.64
C GLY A 173 -25.76 1.51 -13.18
N ILE A 174 -24.81 1.39 -12.25
CA ILE A 174 -25.10 1.23 -10.82
C ILE A 174 -24.60 2.45 -10.06
N SER A 175 -25.48 3.00 -9.21
CA SER A 175 -25.15 4.12 -8.33
C SER A 175 -24.12 3.70 -7.28
N LEU A 176 -23.03 4.45 -7.17
CA LEU A 176 -22.05 4.29 -6.09
C LEU A 176 -22.51 5.05 -4.83
N PRO A 177 -22.16 4.58 -3.62
CA PRO A 177 -21.43 3.35 -3.31
C PRO A 177 -22.32 2.09 -3.44
N LEU A 178 -21.71 0.95 -3.80
CA LEU A 178 -22.43 -0.32 -3.92
C LEU A 178 -22.71 -0.90 -2.53
N VAL A 179 -23.98 -1.05 -2.19
CA VAL A 179 -24.43 -1.65 -0.93
C VAL A 179 -25.28 -2.89 -1.22
N ILE A 180 -24.95 -4.01 -0.59
CA ILE A 180 -25.68 -5.28 -0.72
C ILE A 180 -26.31 -5.72 0.60
N GLU A 181 -27.44 -6.41 0.51
CA GLU A 181 -28.13 -7.00 1.65
C GLU A 181 -27.23 -7.95 2.48
N SER A 182 -27.45 -7.99 3.80
CA SER A 182 -26.73 -8.84 4.77
C SER A 182 -26.75 -10.34 4.45
N GLY A 183 -27.71 -10.80 3.65
CA GLY A 183 -27.77 -12.17 3.12
C GLY A 183 -26.50 -12.61 2.38
N PHE A 184 -25.72 -11.67 1.84
CA PHE A 184 -24.45 -11.95 1.17
C PHE A 184 -23.42 -12.60 2.10
N GLU A 185 -23.41 -12.24 3.40
CA GLU A 185 -22.43 -12.79 4.36
C GLU A 185 -22.63 -14.30 4.62
N LYS A 186 -23.83 -14.83 4.32
CA LYS A 186 -24.17 -16.24 4.55
C LYS A 186 -23.81 -17.16 3.39
N LEU A 187 -23.43 -16.59 2.24
CA LEU A 187 -23.06 -17.38 1.07
C LEU A 187 -21.80 -18.20 1.37
N ALA A 188 -21.82 -19.48 1.01
CA ALA A 188 -20.72 -20.40 1.28
C ALA A 188 -20.00 -20.85 0.02
N LYS A 189 -20.69 -20.85 -1.13
CA LYS A 189 -20.14 -21.33 -2.39
C LYS A 189 -19.69 -20.17 -3.28
N THR A 190 -18.54 -20.36 -3.91
CA THR A 190 -17.96 -19.43 -4.89
C THR A 190 -18.88 -19.21 -6.09
N LYS A 191 -19.64 -20.25 -6.48
CA LYS A 191 -20.62 -20.18 -7.57
C LYS A 191 -21.73 -19.17 -7.28
N GLU A 192 -22.29 -19.22 -6.07
CA GLU A 192 -23.35 -18.30 -5.65
C GLU A 192 -22.87 -16.85 -5.68
N ILE A 193 -21.62 -16.59 -5.25
CA ILE A 193 -21.03 -15.24 -5.31
C ILE A 193 -20.80 -14.80 -6.76
N ARG A 194 -20.39 -15.70 -7.64
CA ARG A 194 -20.23 -15.39 -9.07
C ARG A 194 -21.57 -15.02 -9.71
N ASP A 195 -22.64 -15.71 -9.35
CA ASP A 195 -23.98 -15.42 -9.83
C ASP A 195 -24.43 -14.02 -9.36
N VAL A 196 -24.20 -13.69 -8.07
CA VAL A 196 -24.46 -12.34 -7.53
C VAL A 196 -23.63 -11.25 -8.25
N PHE A 197 -22.36 -11.50 -8.56
CA PHE A 197 -21.54 -10.53 -9.31
C PHE A 197 -22.05 -10.32 -10.74
N SER A 198 -22.67 -11.34 -11.34
CA SER A 198 -23.28 -11.26 -12.67
C SER A 198 -24.56 -10.42 -12.61
N ASP A 199 -25.40 -10.64 -11.61
CA ASP A 199 -26.61 -9.85 -11.37
C ASP A 199 -26.29 -8.38 -11.05
N LEU A 200 -25.16 -8.13 -10.37
CA LEU A 200 -24.63 -6.79 -10.09
C LEU A 200 -23.78 -6.22 -11.23
N LYS A 201 -23.71 -6.85 -12.40
CA LYS A 201 -22.92 -6.36 -13.56
C LYS A 201 -21.46 -6.01 -13.22
N LEU A 202 -20.85 -6.75 -12.29
CA LEU A 202 -19.44 -6.60 -11.89
C LEU A 202 -18.52 -7.58 -12.60
N THR A 203 -19.07 -8.41 -13.50
CA THR A 203 -18.35 -9.42 -14.28
C THR A 203 -17.25 -8.82 -15.12
N ASP A 204 -17.48 -7.66 -15.73
CA ASP A 204 -16.54 -7.05 -16.66
C ASP A 204 -15.29 -6.56 -15.93
N ASP A 205 -15.44 -5.98 -14.74
CA ASP A 205 -14.32 -5.62 -13.88
C ASP A 205 -13.54 -6.85 -13.40
N GLN A 206 -14.25 -7.94 -13.10
CA GLN A 206 -13.65 -9.21 -12.73
C GLN A 206 -12.84 -9.82 -13.88
N GLU A 207 -13.37 -9.82 -15.11
CA GLU A 207 -12.70 -10.33 -16.30
C GLU A 207 -11.45 -9.51 -16.64
N ARG A 208 -11.56 -8.17 -16.56
CA ARG A 208 -10.41 -7.26 -16.67
C ARG A 208 -9.30 -7.65 -15.69
N ALA A 209 -9.64 -7.91 -14.43
CA ALA A 209 -8.67 -8.27 -13.40
C ALA A 209 -8.14 -9.70 -13.52
N SER A 210 -8.91 -10.61 -14.12
CA SER A 210 -8.51 -12.00 -14.41
C SER A 210 -7.35 -12.07 -15.41
N SER A 211 -7.16 -11.02 -16.24
CA SER A 211 -6.04 -10.94 -17.17
C SER A 211 -4.67 -11.03 -16.46
N LYS A 212 -3.96 -12.15 -16.70
CA LYS A 212 -2.63 -12.41 -16.11
C LYS A 212 -1.54 -11.94 -17.05
N LYS A 213 -0.77 -10.93 -16.63
CA LYS A 213 0.41 -10.47 -17.38
C LYS A 213 1.68 -11.07 -16.79
N THR A 214 2.58 -11.52 -17.64
CA THR A 214 3.90 -12.00 -17.20
C THR A 214 4.76 -10.80 -16.76
N ARG A 215 5.34 -10.86 -15.56
CA ARG A 215 6.12 -9.75 -14.97
C ARG A 215 7.43 -9.55 -15.73
N ALA A 216 7.68 -8.33 -16.23
CA ALA A 216 8.97 -7.97 -16.81
C ALA A 216 10.12 -7.99 -15.77
N GLY A 217 11.34 -8.27 -16.25
CA GLY A 217 12.57 -8.23 -15.44
C GLY A 217 12.80 -9.47 -14.53
N ARG A 218 13.72 -9.33 -13.58
CA ARG A 218 14.20 -10.43 -12.71
C ARG A 218 13.22 -10.85 -11.60
N GLY A 219 12.04 -10.23 -11.53
CA GLY A 219 11.01 -10.61 -10.54
C GLY A 219 10.51 -12.05 -10.71
N LYS A 220 10.55 -12.58 -11.94
CA LYS A 220 10.18 -13.97 -12.24
C LYS A 220 11.02 -14.98 -11.45
N ALA A 221 12.33 -14.75 -11.39
CA ALA A 221 13.28 -15.59 -10.66
C ALA A 221 13.11 -15.52 -9.13
N ARG A 222 12.35 -14.54 -8.62
CA ARG A 222 12.08 -14.33 -7.18
C ARG A 222 10.69 -14.80 -6.77
N GLY A 223 10.09 -15.74 -7.51
CA GLY A 223 8.75 -16.27 -7.25
C GLY A 223 7.59 -15.34 -7.62
N ARG A 224 7.85 -14.18 -8.26
CA ARG A 224 6.82 -13.19 -8.64
C ARG A 224 6.61 -13.15 -10.14
N ARG A 225 6.24 -14.28 -10.74
CA ARG A 225 6.16 -14.45 -12.21
C ARG A 225 4.99 -13.68 -12.84
N THR A 226 3.83 -13.65 -12.19
CA THR A 226 2.60 -13.06 -12.74
C THR A 226 2.27 -11.72 -12.08
N LYS A 227 1.52 -10.90 -12.80
CA LYS A 227 0.80 -9.72 -12.31
C LYS A 227 -0.68 -9.91 -12.66
N THR A 228 -1.54 -9.75 -11.67
CA THR A 228 -3.00 -9.74 -11.80
C THR A 228 -3.53 -8.35 -11.51
N GLY A 229 -4.67 -8.00 -12.09
CA GLY A 229 -5.38 -6.77 -11.74
C GLY A 229 -6.01 -6.87 -10.36
N LYS A 230 -6.35 -5.71 -9.79
CA LYS A 230 -7.21 -5.59 -8.61
C LYS A 230 -8.59 -5.14 -9.09
N SER A 231 -9.61 -5.93 -8.79
CA SER A 231 -11.02 -5.62 -9.07
C SER A 231 -11.69 -5.13 -7.78
N VAL A 232 -12.92 -5.57 -7.55
CA VAL A 232 -13.78 -5.20 -6.43
C VAL A 232 -13.13 -5.52 -5.08
N LEU A 233 -13.28 -4.60 -4.12
CA LEU A 233 -13.05 -4.86 -2.71
C LEU A 233 -14.40 -5.14 -2.04
N VAL A 234 -14.56 -6.32 -1.46
CA VAL A 234 -15.78 -6.67 -0.70
C VAL A 234 -15.52 -6.39 0.78
N VAL A 235 -16.36 -5.56 1.38
CA VAL A 235 -16.27 -5.22 2.80
C VAL A 235 -17.38 -5.92 3.58
N LEU A 236 -16.97 -6.74 4.55
CA LEU A 236 -17.85 -7.55 5.38
C LEU A 236 -17.88 -7.03 6.81
N SER A 237 -18.98 -7.29 7.51
CA SER A 237 -19.14 -6.86 8.90
C SER A 237 -18.32 -7.73 9.88
N ARG A 238 -18.08 -9.00 9.55
CA ARG A 238 -17.42 -10.02 10.38
C ARG A 238 -16.80 -11.10 9.51
N ASP A 239 -15.93 -11.93 10.10
CA ASP A 239 -15.46 -13.15 9.47
C ASP A 239 -16.64 -14.11 9.23
N CYS A 240 -16.86 -14.47 7.96
CA CYS A 240 -17.97 -15.31 7.54
C CYS A 240 -17.58 -16.21 6.36
N SER A 241 -18.42 -17.19 6.03
CA SER A 241 -18.15 -18.12 4.92
C SER A 241 -17.94 -17.42 3.58
N ALA A 242 -18.57 -16.25 3.38
CA ALA A 242 -18.44 -15.47 2.16
C ALA A 242 -17.00 -14.99 1.91
N LYS A 243 -16.18 -14.83 2.96
CA LYS A 243 -14.78 -14.39 2.82
C LYS A 243 -13.96 -15.36 1.97
N LYS A 244 -13.98 -16.65 2.34
CA LYS A 244 -13.25 -17.71 1.60
C LYS A 244 -13.80 -17.89 0.20
N ALA A 245 -15.12 -17.76 0.03
CA ALA A 245 -15.76 -17.91 -1.27
C ALA A 245 -15.46 -16.73 -2.22
N ALA A 246 -15.43 -15.49 -1.73
CA ALA A 246 -15.13 -14.33 -2.56
C ALA A 246 -13.63 -14.17 -2.84
N GLU A 247 -12.73 -14.56 -1.91
CA GLU A 247 -11.26 -14.53 -2.13
C GLU A 247 -10.78 -15.44 -3.27
N ASN A 248 -11.55 -16.48 -3.62
CA ASN A 248 -11.22 -17.36 -4.73
C ASN A 248 -11.45 -16.69 -6.11
N LEU A 249 -12.24 -15.61 -6.18
CA LEU A 249 -12.48 -14.89 -7.42
C LEU A 249 -11.24 -14.07 -7.80
N ALA A 250 -10.93 -14.04 -9.10
CA ALA A 250 -9.75 -13.35 -9.59
C ALA A 250 -9.83 -11.83 -9.36
N GLY A 251 -8.83 -11.29 -8.66
CA GLY A 251 -8.67 -9.85 -8.44
C GLY A 251 -9.52 -9.27 -7.32
N VAL A 252 -10.47 -10.04 -6.78
CA VAL A 252 -11.35 -9.64 -5.68
C VAL A 252 -10.57 -9.77 -4.38
N ASP A 253 -10.58 -8.72 -3.56
CA ASP A 253 -10.09 -8.79 -2.18
C ASP A 253 -11.28 -8.69 -1.23
N VAL A 254 -11.20 -9.37 -0.08
CA VAL A 254 -12.25 -9.36 0.93
C VAL A 254 -11.67 -8.94 2.27
N VAL A 255 -12.34 -8.01 2.95
CA VAL A 255 -11.82 -7.40 4.18
C VAL A 255 -12.97 -7.16 5.16
N GLU A 256 -12.70 -7.30 6.44
CA GLU A 256 -13.63 -6.92 7.51
C GLU A 256 -13.51 -5.42 7.81
N VAL A 257 -14.59 -4.76 8.18
CA VAL A 257 -14.58 -3.30 8.48
C VAL A 257 -13.48 -2.91 9.48
N LYS A 258 -13.19 -3.78 10.45
CA LYS A 258 -12.16 -3.53 11.48
C LYS A 258 -10.73 -3.52 10.92
N ASP A 259 -10.47 -4.30 9.88
CA ASP A 259 -9.15 -4.50 9.29
C ASP A 259 -8.96 -3.71 7.99
N LEU A 260 -9.84 -2.72 7.75
CA LEU A 260 -9.76 -1.84 6.59
C LEU A 260 -8.43 -1.07 6.60
N SER A 261 -7.71 -1.11 5.48
CA SER A 261 -6.43 -0.42 5.31
C SER A 261 -6.44 0.47 4.08
N VAL A 262 -5.56 1.47 4.08
CA VAL A 262 -5.50 2.44 2.98
C VAL A 262 -4.96 1.79 1.72
N ASP A 263 -4.00 0.86 1.80
CA ASP A 263 -3.47 0.10 0.64
C ASP A 263 -4.52 -0.80 -0.02
N LEU A 264 -5.57 -1.21 0.70
CA LEU A 264 -6.67 -2.02 0.15
C LEU A 264 -7.70 -1.17 -0.60
N LEU A 265 -8.05 0.02 -0.09
CA LEU A 265 -8.93 0.98 -0.76
C LEU A 265 -8.22 1.77 -1.87
N ALA A 266 -6.93 1.99 -1.70
CA ALA A 266 -6.09 2.76 -2.60
C ALA A 266 -4.82 2.00 -3.04
N PRO A 267 -4.93 0.78 -3.62
CA PRO A 267 -3.77 0.08 -4.17
C PRO A 267 -2.97 0.96 -5.13
N GLY A 268 -1.67 1.10 -4.85
CA GLY A 268 -0.74 1.91 -5.64
C GLY A 268 -0.78 3.42 -5.35
N GLY A 269 -1.57 3.87 -4.36
CA GLY A 269 -1.69 5.29 -4.02
C GLY A 269 -2.69 6.07 -4.87
N TYR A 270 -3.42 5.38 -5.75
CA TYR A 270 -4.59 5.93 -6.44
C TYR A 270 -5.83 5.66 -5.58
N PRO A 271 -6.72 6.62 -5.32
CA PRO A 271 -7.97 6.37 -4.59
C PRO A 271 -9.12 5.94 -5.53
N GLY A 272 -10.30 5.63 -4.99
CA GLY A 272 -11.48 5.24 -5.79
C GLY A 272 -11.46 3.78 -6.26
N ARG A 273 -11.25 2.81 -5.35
CA ARG A 273 -11.40 1.39 -5.71
C ARG A 273 -12.89 1.06 -5.70
N LEU A 274 -13.36 0.24 -6.64
CA LEU A 274 -14.72 -0.24 -6.61
C LEU A 274 -14.94 -1.10 -5.34
N THR A 275 -15.77 -0.61 -4.43
CA THR A 275 -16.05 -1.27 -3.14
C THR A 275 -17.49 -1.73 -3.05
N LEU A 276 -17.70 -3.00 -2.71
CA LEU A 276 -18.99 -3.57 -2.37
C LEU A 276 -19.11 -3.67 -0.85
N TRP A 277 -20.07 -2.93 -0.28
CA TRP A 277 -20.34 -2.90 1.16
C TRP A 277 -21.53 -3.80 1.49
N THR A 278 -21.47 -4.58 2.57
CA THR A 278 -22.69 -5.20 3.13
C THR A 278 -23.44 -4.19 4.00
N GLU A 279 -24.75 -4.31 4.08
CA GLU A 279 -25.58 -3.47 4.96
C GLU A 279 -25.05 -3.44 6.41
N ASP A 280 -24.71 -4.61 6.94
CA ASP A 280 -24.17 -4.74 8.30
C ASP A 280 -22.76 -4.14 8.43
N SER A 281 -21.98 -4.11 7.34
CA SER A 281 -20.67 -3.46 7.34
C SER A 281 -20.79 -1.94 7.51
N LEU A 282 -21.79 -1.31 6.87
CA LEU A 282 -22.02 0.13 6.99
C LEU A 282 -22.50 0.53 8.38
N LYS A 283 -23.39 -0.27 8.99
CA LYS A 283 -23.84 -0.04 10.38
C LYS A 283 -22.66 -0.09 11.36
N LYS A 284 -21.80 -1.09 11.24
CA LYS A 284 -20.57 -1.19 12.05
C LYS A 284 -19.59 -0.05 11.78
N LEU A 285 -19.49 0.40 10.53
CA LEU A 285 -18.65 1.52 10.17
C LEU A 285 -19.15 2.80 10.84
N ASP A 286 -20.46 3.03 10.87
CA ASP A 286 -21.05 4.16 11.59
C ASP A 286 -20.73 4.09 13.08
N GLU A 287 -20.92 2.93 13.74
CA GLU A 287 -20.57 2.75 15.15
C GLU A 287 -19.09 3.07 15.47
N LEU A 288 -18.17 2.63 14.61
CA LEU A 288 -16.73 2.82 14.81
C LEU A 288 -16.30 4.29 14.67
N TYR A 289 -16.97 5.05 13.82
CA TYR A 289 -16.60 6.43 13.49
C TYR A 289 -17.51 7.49 14.13
N ALA A 290 -18.71 7.12 14.61
CA ALA A 290 -19.60 8.00 15.37
C ALA A 290 -19.07 8.29 16.78
N GLN A 291 -18.24 7.41 17.36
CA GLN A 291 -17.71 7.56 18.72
C GLN A 291 -16.47 8.49 18.84
N LYS A 292 -16.01 9.17 17.77
CA LYS A 292 -14.74 9.93 17.79
C LYS A 292 -14.74 11.25 17.03
#